data_AF-A0AAD5M6D0-F1
#
_entry.id   AF-A0AAD5M6D0-F1
#
_cell.length_a   1.000
_cell.length_b   1.000
_cell.length_c   1.000
_cell.angle_alpha   90.00
_cell.angle_beta   90.00
_cell.angle_gamma   90.00
#
_symmetry.space_group_name_H-M   'P 1'
#
loop_
_entity.id
_entity.type
_entity.pdbx_description
1 polymer ?
#
loop_
_entity_poly.entity_id
_entity_poly.type
_entity_poly.pdbx_seq_one_letter_code
_entity_poly.pdbx_strand_id
1 'polypeptide(L)' 'MPKLSDTQAMAVVGGSYKDSLSQALRDELRAIAEKIVADGKGILAADESTATIAKRLSFINLENNENNRRKYR' A
#
# COMPACT_ATOMS: atom_id res chain seq x y z
N MET A 1 -30.51 -33.18 -7.47
CA MET A 1 -30.24 -32.68 -8.84
C MET A 1 -29.43 -31.39 -8.72
N PRO A 2 -28.40 -31.20 -9.55
CA PRO A 2 -27.02 -30.94 -9.12
C PRO A 2 -26.72 -29.48 -8.74
N LYS A 3 -25.80 -29.33 -7.79
CA LYS A 3 -25.21 -28.07 -7.31
C LYS A 3 -24.42 -27.41 -8.44
N LEU A 4 -24.62 -26.12 -8.66
CA LEU A 4 -23.73 -25.28 -9.46
C LEU A 4 -22.46 -24.99 -8.66
N SER A 5 -21.64 -26.03 -8.47
CA SER A 5 -20.19 -25.85 -8.41
C SER A 5 -19.72 -25.72 -9.84
N ASP A 6 -19.08 -24.61 -10.16
CA ASP A 6 -17.71 -24.62 -10.69
C ASP A 6 -17.40 -23.21 -11.15
N THR A 7 -16.57 -22.57 -10.32
CA THR A 7 -15.75 -21.41 -10.60
C THR A 7 -15.45 -21.31 -12.09
N GLN A 8 -15.98 -20.28 -12.75
CA GLN A 8 -15.56 -19.95 -14.11
C GLN A 8 -14.04 -19.71 -14.08
N ALA A 9 -13.30 -20.70 -14.59
CA ALA A 9 -11.91 -20.54 -14.95
C ALA A 9 -11.85 -19.39 -15.95
N MET A 10 -11.24 -18.28 -15.53
CA MET A 10 -10.99 -17.15 -16.42
C MET A 10 -10.12 -17.65 -17.57
N ALA A 11 -10.71 -17.73 -18.76
CA ALA A 11 -10.00 -18.10 -19.96
C ALA A 11 -8.86 -17.11 -20.18
N VAL A 12 -7.62 -17.57 -20.05
CA VAL A 12 -6.43 -16.79 -20.40
C VAL A 12 -6.31 -16.81 -21.93
N VAL A 13 -6.91 -15.82 -22.58
CA VAL A 13 -6.75 -15.59 -24.01
C VAL A 13 -5.46 -14.80 -24.23
N GLY A 14 -4.44 -15.45 -24.82
CA GLY A 14 -3.40 -14.80 -25.63
C GLY A 14 -2.26 -14.09 -24.90
N GLY A 15 -1.07 -14.71 -24.94
CA GLY A 15 0.22 -14.09 -24.61
C GLY A 15 1.04 -14.94 -23.63
N SER A 16 2.29 -15.26 -23.99
CA SER A 16 3.25 -16.04 -23.18
C SER A 16 3.76 -15.28 -21.95
N TYR A 17 2.88 -14.56 -21.26
CA TYR A 17 3.25 -13.76 -20.10
C TYR A 17 3.34 -14.67 -18.89
N LYS A 18 4.57 -14.95 -18.49
CA LYS A 18 4.83 -15.59 -17.21
C LYS A 18 4.50 -14.57 -16.13
N ASP A 19 3.45 -14.86 -15.38
CA ASP A 19 3.11 -14.13 -14.18
C ASP A 19 4.32 -14.03 -13.24
N SER A 20 4.66 -12.81 -12.83
CA SER A 20 5.81 -12.52 -11.99
C SER A 20 5.56 -12.83 -10.52
N LEU A 21 4.30 -13.03 -10.14
CA LEU A 21 3.88 -13.26 -8.76
C LEU A 21 3.32 -14.67 -8.58
N SER A 22 3.50 -15.24 -7.39
CA SER A 22 2.77 -16.44 -7.02
C SER A 22 1.30 -16.08 -6.70
N GLN A 23 0.42 -17.07 -6.76
CA GLN A 23 -0.98 -16.88 -6.36
C GLN A 23 -1.09 -16.36 -4.92
N ALA A 24 -0.26 -16.88 -4.00
CA ALA A 24 -0.23 -16.43 -2.62
C ALA A 24 0.14 -14.94 -2.49
N LEU A 25 1.15 -14.46 -3.24
CA LEU A 25 1.53 -13.05 -3.25
C LEU A 25 0.43 -12.15 -3.81
N ARG A 26 -0.30 -12.61 -4.83
CA ARG A 26 -1.44 -11.88 -5.39
C ARG A 26 -2.56 -11.72 -4.38
N ASP A 27 -2.89 -12.80 -3.66
CA ASP A 27 -3.94 -12.78 -2.65
C ASP A 27 -3.55 -11.90 -1.46
N GLU A 28 -2.28 -11.91 -1.06
CA GLU A 28 -1.74 -11.01 -0.04
C GLU A 28 -1.83 -9.53 -0.47
N LEU A 29 -1.36 -9.20 -1.68
CA LEU A 29 -1.44 -7.82 -2.22
C LEU A 29 -2.88 -7.34 -2.32
N ARG A 30 -3.81 -8.19 -2.77
CA ARG A 30 -5.24 -7.88 -2.82
C ARG A 30 -5.78 -7.59 -1.42
N ALA A 31 -5.50 -8.46 -0.45
CA ALA A 31 -5.97 -8.28 0.93
C ALA A 31 -5.39 -7.01 1.59
N ILE A 32 -4.15 -6.63 1.27
CA ILE A 32 -3.56 -5.36 1.73
C ILE A 32 -4.24 -4.17 1.07
N ALA A 33 -4.45 -4.22 -0.26
CA ALA A 33 -5.10 -3.14 -1.00
C ALA A 33 -6.52 -2.87 -0.50
N GLU A 34 -7.31 -3.93 -0.24
CA GLU A 34 -8.65 -3.82 0.34
C GLU A 34 -8.65 -3.12 1.70
N LYS A 35 -7.64 -3.37 2.54
CA LYS A 35 -7.48 -2.67 3.83
C LYS A 35 -7.14 -1.20 3.67
N ILE A 36 -6.33 -0.85 2.66
CA ILE A 36 -5.92 0.53 2.37
C ILE A 36 -7.12 1.37 1.89
N VAL A 37 -8.01 0.78 1.08
CA VAL A 37 -9.15 1.49 0.46
C VAL A 37 -10.48 1.33 1.21
N ALA A 38 -10.45 0.85 2.46
CA ALA A 38 -11.66 0.65 3.25
C ALA A 38 -12.46 1.96 3.43
N ASP A 39 -13.78 1.85 3.41
CA ASP A 39 -14.70 2.99 3.51
C ASP A 39 -14.41 3.85 4.75
N GLY A 40 -14.38 5.16 4.53
CA GLY A 40 -14.11 6.13 5.60
C GLY A 40 -12.65 6.18 6.07
N LYS A 41 -11.72 5.45 5.42
CA LYS A 41 -10.28 5.52 5.69
C LYS A 41 -9.51 6.23 4.57
N GLY A 42 -8.30 6.65 4.90
CA GLY A 42 -7.37 7.28 3.96
C GLY A 42 -5.92 7.06 4.38
N ILE A 43 -4.98 7.59 3.60
CA ILE A 43 -3.53 7.44 3.81
C ILE A 43 -2.96 8.76 4.33
N LEU A 44 -2.25 8.71 5.45
CA LEU A 44 -1.39 9.81 5.90
C LEU A 44 -0.01 9.66 5.27
N ALA A 45 0.36 10.59 4.39
CA ALA A 45 1.70 10.65 3.81
C ALA A 45 2.68 11.36 4.78
N ALA A 46 3.42 10.58 5.57
CA ALA A 46 4.46 11.04 6.49
C ALA A 46 5.89 10.64 6.05
N ASP A 47 6.07 10.42 4.74
CA ASP A 47 7.29 9.94 4.06
C ASP A 47 8.27 11.06 3.71
N GLU A 48 8.25 12.17 4.47
CA GLU A 48 8.90 13.37 4.01
C GLU A 48 10.41 13.32 4.26
N SER A 49 11.17 13.62 3.21
CA SER A 49 12.64 13.60 3.24
C SER A 49 13.21 14.55 4.30
N THR A 50 14.46 14.31 4.71
CA THR A 50 15.16 15.14 5.71
C THR A 50 15.14 16.64 5.38
N ALA A 51 15.25 16.99 4.10
CA ALA A 51 15.18 18.38 3.64
C ALA A 51 13.76 18.96 3.71
N THR A 52 12.73 18.15 3.44
CA THR A 52 11.34 18.61 3.44
C THR A 52 10.81 18.77 4.87
N ILE A 53 11.13 17.83 5.77
CA ILE A 53 10.79 17.97 7.19
C ILE A 53 11.55 19.12 7.86
N ALA A 54 12.76 19.45 7.40
CA ALA A 54 13.49 20.62 7.91
C ALA A 54 12.64 21.89 7.84
N LYS A 55 11.97 22.12 6.70
CA LYS A 55 11.09 23.28 6.49
C LYS A 55 9.88 23.28 7.42
N ARG A 56 9.30 22.10 7.68
CA ARG A 56 8.16 21.94 8.61
C ARG A 56 8.57 22.25 10.04
N LEU A 57 9.71 21.71 10.49
CA LEU A 57 10.23 21.94 11.83
C LEU A 57 10.68 23.39 12.04
N SER A 58 11.33 24.01 11.04
CA SER A 58 11.71 25.42 11.12
C SER A 58 10.52 26.36 11.25
N PHE A 59 9.38 26.03 10.62
CA PHE A 59 8.17 26.83 10.71
C PHE A 59 7.62 26.91 12.14
N ILE A 60 7.91 25.91 12.97
CA ILE A 60 7.55 25.86 14.39
C ILE A 60 8.75 26.10 15.32
N ASN A 61 9.84 26.69 14.80
CA ASN A 61 11.08 27.00 15.53
C ASN A 61 11.74 25.77 16.21
N LEU A 62 11.65 24.60 15.57
CA LEU A 62 12.23 23.36 16.08
C LEU A 62 13.45 22.95 15.24
N GLU A 63 14.52 22.50 15.92
CA GLU A 63 15.74 22.03 15.24
C GLU A 63 15.49 20.71 14.47
N ASN A 64 16.07 20.58 13.28
CA ASN A 64 16.03 19.35 12.49
C ASN A 64 17.07 18.31 12.95
N ASN A 65 16.88 17.77 14.16
CA ASN A 65 17.64 16.63 14.67
C ASN A 65 16.80 15.33 14.64
N GLU A 66 17.43 14.18 14.82
CA GLU A 66 16.77 12.88 14.75
C GLU A 66 15.67 12.71 15.81
N ASN A 67 15.93 13.13 17.05
CA ASN A 67 14.97 13.03 18.14
C ASN A 67 13.67 13.79 17.83
N ASN A 68 13.79 14.97 17.24
CA ASN A 68 12.66 15.80 16.85
C ASN A 68 11.88 15.19 15.67
N ARG A 69 12.59 14.68 14.66
CA ARG A 69 11.96 13.93 13.55
C ARG A 69 11.24 12.67 14.05
N ARG A 70 11.81 11.96 15.03
CA ARG A 70 11.19 10.78 15.65
C ARG A 70 9.94 11.13 16.46
N LYS A 71 9.93 12.24 17.18
CA LYS A 71 8.75 12.71 17.93
C LYS A 71 7.62 13.18 17.02
N TYR A 72 7.95 13.68 15.84
CA TYR A 72 6.97 14.14 14.85
C TYR A 72 6.26 12.97 14.15
N ARG A 73 6.88 11.79 14.08
CA ARG A 73 6.28 10.56 13.51
C ARG A 73 5.66 9.72 14.61
#